data_AF-A0A533V1P5-F1
#
_entry.id   AF-A0A533V1P5-F1
#
_cell.length_a   1.000
_cell.length_b   1.000
_cell.length_c   1.000
_cell.angle_alpha   90.00
_cell.angle_beta   90.00
_cell.angle_gamma   90.00
#
_symmetry.space_group_name_H-M   'P 1'
#
loop_
_entity.id
_entity.type
_entity.pdbx_description
1 polymer ?
#
loop_
_entity_poly.entity_id
_entity_poly.type
_entity_poly.pdbx_seq_one_letter_code
_entity_poly.pdbx_strand_id
1 'polypeptide(L)'
;MNLQEIDSVKITILVDNITDRLLPSTSIVKRPSMISNQRIAESPIAEHGFSAILEISYTHDKSIKTNKFLFDTGVSKDGIVHNSDVLGVNLTDIETIILSHGHFDHISGLISTLKKSRKTN
;
A
#
# COMPACT_ATOMS: atom_id res chain seq x y z
N MET A 1 12.22 -25.45 11.85
CA MET A 1 11.12 -24.48 11.69
C MET A 1 10.49 -24.80 10.34
N ASN A 2 9.20 -25.13 10.28
CA ASN A 2 8.53 -25.39 9.00
C ASN A 2 7.87 -24.09 8.54
N LEU A 3 8.19 -23.64 7.32
CA LEU A 3 7.63 -22.41 6.75
C LEU A 3 6.29 -22.73 6.08
N GLN A 4 5.30 -21.87 6.28
CA GLN A 4 4.02 -21.95 5.59
C GLN A 4 4.21 -21.50 4.13
N GLU A 5 3.86 -22.36 3.18
CA GLU A 5 3.80 -21.99 1.76
C GLU A 5 2.63 -21.01 1.52
N ILE A 6 2.85 -20.05 0.63
CA ILE A 6 1.86 -19.04 0.24
C ILE A 6 1.30 -19.35 -1.13
N ASP A 7 0.02 -19.04 -1.34
CA ASP A 7 -0.64 -19.24 -2.63
C ASP A 7 -0.37 -18.05 -3.58
N SER A 8 -0.33 -16.82 -3.02
CA SER A 8 -0.07 -15.61 -3.80
C SER A 8 0.35 -14.42 -2.94
N VAL A 9 0.98 -13.44 -3.58
CA VAL A 9 1.24 -12.12 -3.02
C VAL A 9 0.75 -11.06 -4.00
N LYS A 10 0.01 -10.08 -3.49
CA LYS A 10 -0.32 -8.85 -4.21
C LYS A 10 0.40 -7.69 -3.53
N ILE A 11 1.13 -6.92 -4.33
CA ILE A 11 1.90 -5.76 -3.87
C ILE A 11 1.26 -4.50 -4.46
N THR A 12 0.88 -3.57 -3.60
CA THR A 12 0.39 -2.25 -3.99
C THR A 12 1.38 -1.20 -3.53
N ILE A 13 2.04 -0.52 -4.46
CA ILE A 13 2.99 0.56 -4.16
C ILE A 13 2.18 1.82 -3.87
N LEU A 14 2.40 2.40 -2.68
CA LEU A 14 1.75 3.63 -2.23
C LEU A 14 2.67 4.84 -2.38
N VAL A 15 3.97 4.68 -2.16
CA VAL A 15 4.98 5.74 -2.30
C VAL A 15 6.19 5.17 -3.02
N ASP A 16 6.64 5.89 -4.04
CA ASP A 16 7.87 5.66 -4.79
C ASP A 16 8.35 7.01 -5.35
N ASN A 17 9.60 7.07 -5.80
CA ASN A 17 10.24 8.27 -6.29
C ASN A 17 9.62 8.79 -7.60
N ILE A 18 8.88 7.95 -8.33
CA ILE A 18 8.34 8.25 -9.66
C ILE A 18 6.91 7.72 -9.77
N THR A 19 6.06 8.46 -10.47
CA THR A 19 4.76 7.97 -10.96
C THR A 19 4.63 8.25 -12.46
N ASP A 20 4.25 7.23 -13.23
CA ASP A 20 3.94 7.37 -14.67
C ASP A 20 2.50 6.90 -14.92
N ARG A 21 1.63 7.87 -15.17
CA ARG A 21 0.19 7.65 -15.41
C ARG A 21 -0.15 7.30 -16.85
N LEU A 22 0.81 7.39 -17.77
CA LEU A 22 0.61 7.06 -19.19
C LEU A 22 0.89 5.58 -19.47
N LEU A 23 1.59 4.89 -18.56
CA LEU A 23 1.81 3.46 -18.69
C LEU A 23 0.49 2.67 -18.60
N PRO A 24 0.18 1.79 -19.57
CA PRO A 24 -1.01 0.97 -19.52
C PRO A 24 -0.89 -0.15 -18.48
N SER A 25 -2.04 -0.67 -18.02
CA SER A 25 -2.07 -1.91 -17.23
C SER A 25 -1.69 -3.12 -18.09
N THR A 26 -1.14 -4.15 -17.45
CA THR A 26 -0.84 -5.46 -18.06
C THR A 26 -1.66 -6.57 -17.39
N SER A 27 -1.37 -7.83 -17.73
CA SER A 27 -1.95 -9.00 -17.05
C SER A 27 -1.52 -9.10 -15.58
N ILE A 28 -0.29 -8.70 -15.27
CA ILE A 28 0.33 -8.83 -13.94
C ILE A 28 0.42 -7.51 -13.16
N VAL A 29 0.38 -6.35 -13.83
CA VAL A 29 0.43 -5.03 -13.17
C VAL A 29 -0.85 -4.26 -13.49
N LYS A 30 -1.55 -3.82 -12.45
CA LYS A 30 -2.69 -2.92 -12.56
C LYS A 30 -2.27 -1.51 -12.16
N ARG A 31 -2.64 -0.53 -12.97
CA ARG A 31 -2.37 0.89 -12.74
C ARG A 31 -3.68 1.65 -12.55
N PRO A 32 -3.68 2.72 -11.73
CA PRO A 32 -4.87 3.55 -11.53
C PRO A 32 -5.37 4.13 -12.84
N SER A 33 -6.70 4.17 -13.01
CA SER A 33 -7.30 4.81 -14.19
C SER A 33 -7.02 6.32 -14.18
N MET A 34 -6.77 6.90 -15.36
CA MET A 34 -6.70 8.35 -15.53
C MET A 34 -8.07 9.02 -15.39
N ILE A 35 -9.15 8.28 -15.62
CA ILE A 35 -10.52 8.77 -15.58
C ILE A 35 -11.32 7.94 -14.57
N SER A 36 -12.00 8.61 -13.64
CA SER A 36 -12.92 8.01 -12.69
C SER A 36 -14.18 8.86 -12.61
N ASN A 37 -15.37 8.25 -12.64
CA ASN A 37 -16.65 8.95 -12.60
C ASN A 37 -16.75 10.13 -13.58
N GLN A 38 -16.30 9.92 -14.82
CA GLN A 38 -16.30 10.93 -15.91
C GLN A 38 -15.43 12.18 -15.62
N ARG A 39 -14.51 12.10 -14.65
CA ARG A 39 -13.57 13.16 -14.30
C ARG A 39 -12.14 12.64 -14.36
N ILE A 40 -11.19 13.54 -14.57
CA ILE A 40 -9.77 13.22 -14.40
C ILE A 40 -9.57 12.84 -12.94
N ALA A 41 -9.08 11.62 -12.70
CA ALA A 41 -8.78 11.15 -11.36
C ALA A 41 -7.55 11.88 -10.81
N GLU A 42 -7.55 12.17 -9.51
CA GLU A 42 -6.38 12.71 -8.81
C GLU A 42 -5.15 11.82 -9.04
N SER A 43 -3.98 12.44 -9.11
CA SER A 43 -2.72 11.73 -9.25
C SER A 43 -2.19 11.37 -7.86
N PRO A 44 -1.60 10.18 -7.66
CA PRO A 44 -0.73 9.98 -6.51
C PRO A 44 0.48 10.92 -6.60
N ILE A 45 1.03 11.29 -5.45
CA ILE A 45 2.25 12.08 -5.35
C ILE A 45 3.44 11.12 -5.35
N ALA A 46 4.43 11.40 -6.19
CA ALA A 46 5.73 10.74 -6.15
C ALA A 46 6.68 11.52 -5.24
N GLU A 47 7.35 10.83 -4.34
CA GLU A 47 8.22 11.44 -3.33
C GLU A 47 9.43 10.53 -3.07
N HIS A 48 10.53 11.12 -2.60
CA HIS A 48 11.66 10.32 -2.16
C HIS A 48 11.22 9.34 -1.05
N GLY A 49 11.54 8.07 -1.17
CA GLY A 49 11.26 7.07 -0.15
C GLY A 49 10.38 5.94 -0.66
N PHE A 50 9.85 5.14 0.27
CA PHE A 50 9.10 3.95 -0.11
C PHE A 50 7.94 3.66 0.83
N SER A 51 6.86 3.13 0.26
CA SER A 51 5.82 2.45 1.02
C SER A 51 5.02 1.52 0.11
N ALA A 52 4.72 0.32 0.59
CA ALA A 52 3.90 -0.64 -0.12
C ALA A 52 3.02 -1.47 0.83
N ILE A 53 1.84 -1.84 0.35
CA ILE A 53 1.01 -2.87 0.99
C ILE A 53 1.34 -4.23 0.38
N LEU A 54 1.47 -5.22 1.25
CA LEU A 54 1.57 -6.63 0.89
C LEU A 54 0.32 -7.35 1.37
N GLU A 55 -0.42 -7.93 0.44
CA GLU A 55 -1.54 -8.84 0.70
C GLU A 55 -1.04 -10.26 0.40
N ILE A 56 -0.86 -11.06 1.45
CA ILE A 56 -0.32 -12.42 1.35
C ILE A 56 -1.46 -13.41 1.60
N SER A 57 -1.80 -14.20 0.58
CA SER A 57 -2.86 -15.20 0.68
C SER A 57 -2.26 -16.61 0.74
N TYR A 58 -2.77 -17.44 1.65
CA TYR A 58 -2.32 -18.81 1.85
C TYR A 58 -3.46 -19.71 2.31
N THR A 59 -3.38 -20.99 1.93
CA THR A 59 -4.36 -21.99 2.30
C THR A 59 -3.99 -22.65 3.63
N HIS A 60 -4.90 -22.57 4.59
CA HIS A 60 -4.76 -23.18 5.91
C HIS A 60 -6.05 -23.91 6.27
N ASP A 61 -5.96 -25.19 6.62
CA ASP A 61 -7.11 -26.04 6.97
C ASP A 61 -8.26 -25.98 5.93
N LYS A 62 -7.91 -26.02 4.64
CA LYS A 62 -8.85 -25.93 3.49
C LYS A 62 -9.61 -24.60 3.38
N SER A 63 -9.16 -23.56 4.11
CA SER A 63 -9.67 -22.19 3.99
C SER A 63 -8.57 -21.26 3.49
N ILE A 64 -8.91 -20.31 2.63
CA ILE A 64 -7.97 -19.26 2.20
C ILE A 64 -7.97 -18.17 3.27
N LYS A 65 -6.78 -17.84 3.77
CA LYS A 65 -6.55 -16.69 4.64
C LYS A 65 -5.73 -15.65 3.88
N THR A 66 -5.97 -14.37 4.16
CA THR A 66 -5.20 -13.27 3.60
C THR A 66 -4.76 -12.37 4.74
N ASN A 67 -3.46 -12.16 4.85
CA ASN A 67 -2.91 -11.20 5.80
C ASN A 67 -2.46 -9.94 5.06
N LYS A 68 -2.70 -8.76 5.65
CA LYS A 68 -2.28 -7.49 5.06
C LYS A 68 -1.23 -6.77 5.90
N PHE A 69 -0.12 -6.46 5.27
CA PHE A 69 1.02 -5.76 5.87
C PHE A 69 1.25 -4.43 5.16
N LEU A 70 1.70 -3.44 5.91
CA LEU A 70 2.26 -2.21 5.36
C LEU A 70 3.77 -2.22 5.56
N PHE A 71 4.53 -2.02 4.50
CA PHE A 71 5.98 -1.94 4.52
C PHE A 71 6.39 -0.50 4.25
N ASP A 72 7.05 0.12 5.24
CA ASP A 72 7.43 1.53 5.28
C ASP A 72 6.26 2.52 5.10
N THR A 73 6.54 3.80 5.30
CA THR A 73 5.54 4.87 5.39
C THR A 73 5.91 6.15 4.67
N GLY A 74 7.01 6.16 3.90
CA GLY A 74 7.45 7.31 3.11
C GLY A 74 8.05 8.47 3.90
N VAL A 75 8.44 9.52 3.16
CA VAL A 75 9.13 10.73 3.66
C VAL A 75 8.20 11.81 4.18
N SER A 76 7.00 11.91 3.62
CA SER A 76 6.05 12.94 4.00
C SER A 76 5.11 12.44 5.07
N LYS A 77 4.80 13.32 6.02
CA LYS A 77 3.85 13.05 7.09
C LYS A 77 2.52 12.49 6.57
N ASP A 78 1.97 13.07 5.51
CA ASP A 78 0.63 12.74 5.01
C ASP A 78 0.63 12.15 3.58
N GLY A 79 1.81 11.93 2.97
CA GLY A 79 1.93 11.46 1.57
C GLY A 79 1.31 10.08 1.34
N ILE A 80 1.61 9.12 2.21
CA ILE A 80 0.98 7.80 2.18
C ILE A 80 -0.55 7.86 2.36
N VAL A 81 -1.06 8.73 3.25
CA VAL A 81 -2.50 8.86 3.50
C VAL A 81 -3.20 9.41 2.27
N HIS A 82 -2.64 10.45 1.66
CA HIS A 82 -3.14 11.01 0.40
C HIS A 82 -3.15 9.95 -0.71
N ASN A 83 -2.03 9.27 -0.94
CA ASN A 83 -1.93 8.25 -1.99
C ASN A 83 -2.88 7.07 -1.73
N SER A 84 -3.09 6.69 -0.48
CA SER A 84 -4.06 5.65 -0.13
C SER A 84 -5.49 6.07 -0.48
N ASP A 85 -5.87 7.32 -0.21
CA ASP A 85 -7.19 7.86 -0.58
C ASP A 85 -7.36 7.93 -2.10
N VAL A 86 -6.34 8.41 -2.82
CA VAL A 86 -6.34 8.48 -4.31
C VAL A 86 -6.47 7.08 -4.93
N LEU A 87 -5.81 6.08 -4.34
CA LEU A 87 -5.81 4.70 -4.83
C LEU A 87 -7.00 3.86 -4.33
N GLY A 88 -7.87 4.43 -3.47
CA GLY A 88 -8.99 3.72 -2.87
C GLY A 88 -8.57 2.59 -1.93
N VAL A 89 -7.39 2.72 -1.32
CA VAL A 89 -6.81 1.73 -0.41
C VAL A 89 -7.27 2.02 1.02
N ASN A 90 -7.94 1.05 1.63
CA ASN A 90 -8.27 1.10 3.05
C ASN A 90 -7.04 0.71 3.89
N LEU A 91 -6.64 1.56 4.83
CA LEU A 91 -5.53 1.28 5.75
C LEU A 91 -5.99 0.61 7.07
N THR A 92 -7.29 0.57 7.35
CA THR A 92 -7.83 0.03 8.62
C THR A 92 -7.79 -1.50 8.74
N ASP A 93 -7.49 -2.20 7.66
CA ASP A 93 -7.35 -3.66 7.61
C ASP A 93 -5.88 -4.12 7.58
N ILE A 94 -4.93 -3.20 7.74
CA ILE A 94 -3.51 -3.53 7.94
C ILE A 94 -3.34 -4.15 9.35
N GLU A 95 -2.75 -5.34 9.40
CA GLU A 95 -2.48 -6.06 10.65
C GLU A 95 -1.15 -5.65 11.29
N THR A 96 -0.16 -5.33 10.46
CA THR A 96 1.20 -5.06 10.91
C THR A 96 1.89 -4.07 9.99
N ILE A 97 2.59 -3.11 10.59
CA ILE A 97 3.48 -2.18 9.90
C ILE A 97 4.91 -2.67 10.10
N ILE A 98 5.64 -2.89 9.01
CA ILE A 98 7.03 -3.31 8.96
C ILE A 98 7.85 -2.09 8.56
N LEU A 99 8.84 -1.73 9.37
CA LEU A 99 9.80 -0.68 9.03
C LEU A 99 11.10 -1.34 8.61
N SER A 100 11.56 -1.06 7.40
CA SER A 100 12.78 -1.64 6.84
C SER A 100 14.03 -1.19 7.60
N HIS A 101 14.12 0.10 7.92
CA HIS A 101 15.18 0.74 8.70
C HIS A 101 14.76 2.13 9.19
N GLY A 102 15.61 2.78 9.99
CA GLY A 102 15.28 4.02 10.71
C GLY A 102 15.50 5.34 9.96
N HIS A 103 15.53 5.35 8.62
CA HIS A 103 15.66 6.59 7.86
C HIS A 103 14.32 7.32 7.67
N PHE A 104 14.39 8.65 7.59
CA PHE A 104 13.22 9.53 7.59
C PHE A 104 12.32 9.32 6.37
N ASP A 105 12.88 8.93 5.22
CA ASP A 105 12.16 8.63 3.98
C ASP A 105 11.36 7.31 4.02
N HIS A 106 11.48 6.55 5.10
CA HIS A 106 10.73 5.32 5.34
C HIS A 106 9.77 5.39 6.53
N ILE A 107 9.98 6.30 7.49
CA ILE A 107 9.25 6.30 8.77
C ILE A 107 8.38 7.53 9.04
N SER A 108 8.50 8.59 8.23
CA SER A 108 7.89 9.89 8.56
C SER A 108 6.36 9.89 8.48
N GLY A 109 5.77 9.03 7.64
CA GLY A 109 4.32 8.88 7.53
C GLY A 109 3.65 8.08 8.66
N LEU A 110 4.43 7.40 9.52
CA LEU A 110 3.92 6.43 10.48
C LEU A 110 2.80 6.97 11.38
N ILE A 111 2.95 8.17 11.93
CA ILE A 111 1.96 8.73 12.86
C ILE A 111 0.62 9.00 12.16
N SER A 112 0.63 9.51 10.94
CA SER A 112 -0.61 9.76 10.18
C SER A 112 -1.25 8.45 9.72
N THR A 113 -0.44 7.46 9.31
CA THR A 113 -0.91 6.10 9.02
C THR A 113 -1.63 5.50 10.23
N LEU A 114 -1.04 5.56 11.42
CA LEU A 114 -1.65 5.04 12.65
C LEU A 114 -2.97 5.75 12.97
N LYS A 115 -3.06 7.07 12.76
CA LYS A 115 -4.30 7.83 12.95
C LYS A 115 -5.38 7.39 11.95
N LYS A 116 -5.03 7.22 10.67
CA LYS A 116 -5.94 6.79 9.60
C LYS A 116 -6.39 5.33 9.76
N SER A 117 -5.54 4.48 10.32
CA SER A 117 -5.80 3.04 10.50
C SER A 117 -6.65 2.71 11.74
N ARG A 118 -6.92 3.70 12.62
CA ARG A 118 -7.81 3.49 13.77
C ARG A 118 -9.23 3.21 13.27
N LYS A 119 -9.76 2.04 13.60
CA LYS A 119 -11.19 1.76 13.51
C LYS A 119 -11.92 2.67 14.50
N THR A 120 -12.78 3.54 14.03
CA THR A 120 -13.78 4.18 14.88
C THR A 120 -14.78 3.12 15.30
N ASN A 121 -14.69 2.70 16.57
CA ASN A 121 -15.75 1.92 17.21
C ASN A 121 -16.98 2.79 17.45
#